data_AF-A0AB74VJZ2-F1
#
_entry.id   AF-A0AB74VJZ2-F1
#
_cell.length_a   1.000
_cell.length_b   1.000
_cell.length_c   1.000
_cell.angle_alpha   90.00
_cell.angle_beta   90.00
_cell.angle_gamma   90.00
#
_symmetry.space_group_name_H-M   'P 1'
#
loop_
_entity.id
_entity.type
_entity.pdbx_description
1 polymer ?
#
loop_
_entity_poly.entity_id
_entity_poly.type
_entity_poly.pdbx_seq_one_letter_code
_entity_poly.pdbx_strand_id
1 'polypeptide(L)'
;MKIIILKKRILVNSVLYISALFLILGMVYFISNKFKSLQTISPINITQNTQYDLTGDGKKDTFQLLSSQNKVDFNINCFDNDHYLSNQLSDKTLFTTNLHFEPKVYFHNLSRDNIPEIILLGSKNDKSMSYVFKWNKKNFNLLYSSNNNIFGILDCKNSKTPQCYSISSSEGLSSLNSFMLINNDILDTSKDNTNLPSLDSATSFINLVELPYVVDDLPDIFSSTIDKENLSLLWSLDKDNYSYTFQNAFFYDYKWTESLEPSAIRWRLSFEKSNLKGTNNKSELILLIDFEKQGSSYKINSIQKAK
;
A
#
# COMPACT_ATOMS: atom_id res chain seq x y z
N MET A 1 -44.60 24.00 -48.69
CA MET A 1 -43.13 24.00 -48.51
C MET A 1 -42.77 25.23 -47.69
N LYS A 2 -42.31 25.08 -46.43
CA LYS A 2 -41.91 26.23 -45.59
C LYS A 2 -40.44 26.55 -45.86
N ILE A 3 -40.18 27.67 -46.51
CA ILE A 3 -38.83 28.17 -46.79
C ILE A 3 -38.39 29.02 -45.60
N ILE A 4 -37.33 28.60 -44.90
CA ILE A 4 -36.77 29.34 -43.77
C ILE A 4 -35.72 30.32 -44.33
N ILE A 5 -36.02 31.62 -44.26
CA ILE A 5 -35.08 32.68 -44.68
C ILE A 5 -34.35 33.17 -43.41
N LEU A 6 -33.12 32.69 -43.20
CA LEU A 6 -32.26 33.14 -42.09
C LEU A 6 -31.39 34.32 -42.51
N LYS A 7 -31.33 35.36 -41.66
CA LYS A 7 -30.40 36.50 -41.87
C LYS A 7 -28.95 35.99 -41.80
N LYS A 8 -28.11 36.37 -42.77
CA LYS A 8 -26.69 35.97 -42.90
C LYS A 8 -25.89 36.08 -41.59
N ARG A 9 -26.17 37.11 -40.77
CA ARG A 9 -25.54 37.32 -39.44
C ARG A 9 -25.89 36.24 -38.41
N ILE A 10 -27.13 35.75 -38.41
CA ILE A 10 -27.57 34.67 -37.52
C ILE A 10 -26.86 33.37 -37.92
N LEU A 11 -26.76 33.11 -39.23
CA LEU A 11 -26.10 31.92 -39.75
C LEU A 11 -24.60 31.87 -39.40
N VAL A 12 -23.89 33.00 -39.53
CA VAL A 12 -22.49 33.13 -39.11
C VAL A 12 -22.33 32.94 -37.60
N ASN A 13 -23.19 33.56 -36.78
CA ASN A 13 -23.16 33.39 -35.33
C ASN A 13 -23.42 31.93 -34.92
N SER A 14 -24.39 31.26 -35.54
CA SER A 14 -24.68 29.84 -35.27
C SER A 14 -23.50 28.94 -35.59
N VAL A 15 -22.81 29.15 -36.72
CA VAL A 15 -21.60 28.39 -37.07
C VAL A 15 -20.48 28.63 -36.05
N LEU A 16 -20.29 29.87 -35.59
CA LEU A 16 -19.30 30.18 -34.56
C LEU A 16 -19.62 29.51 -33.22
N TYR A 17 -20.87 29.53 -32.77
CA TYR A 17 -21.29 28.86 -31.53
C TYR A 17 -21.12 27.34 -31.61
N ILE A 18 -21.46 26.73 -32.74
CA ILE A 18 -21.28 25.28 -32.96
C ILE A 18 -19.78 24.93 -32.97
N SER A 19 -18.96 25.72 -33.65
CA SER A 19 -17.49 25.55 -33.65
C SER A 19 -16.91 25.64 -32.25
N ALA A 20 -17.33 26.64 -31.45
CA ALA A 20 -16.86 26.81 -30.08
C ALA A 20 -17.26 25.62 -29.20
N LEU A 21 -18.49 25.08 -29.38
CA LEU A 21 -18.96 23.90 -28.66
C LEU A 21 -18.09 22.67 -28.94
N PHE A 22 -17.77 22.39 -30.21
CA PHE A 22 -16.89 21.27 -30.56
C PHE A 22 -15.47 21.43 -30.00
N LEU A 23 -14.96 22.66 -29.93
CA LEU A 23 -13.65 22.96 -29.37
C LEU A 23 -13.61 22.70 -27.85
N ILE A 24 -14.67 23.10 -27.14
CA ILE A 24 -14.84 22.81 -25.71
C ILE A 24 -14.97 21.30 -25.47
N LEU A 25 -15.79 20.59 -26.25
CA LEU A 25 -15.94 19.14 -26.15
C LEU A 25 -14.62 18.41 -26.41
N GLY A 26 -13.85 18.87 -27.41
CA GLY A 26 -12.51 18.35 -27.68
C GLY A 26 -11.56 18.56 -26.50
N MET A 27 -11.52 19.76 -25.93
CA MET A 27 -10.72 20.04 -24.73
C MET A 27 -11.13 19.15 -23.54
N VAL A 28 -12.42 19.03 -23.26
CA VAL A 28 -12.92 18.18 -22.17
C VAL A 28 -12.51 16.73 -22.37
N TYR A 29 -12.62 16.19 -23.60
CA TYR A 29 -12.21 14.83 -23.92
C TYR A 29 -10.70 14.59 -23.71
N PHE A 30 -9.85 15.53 -24.14
CA PHE A 30 -8.40 15.42 -23.96
C PHE A 30 -7.98 15.58 -22.48
N ILE A 31 -8.68 16.43 -21.74
CA ILE A 31 -8.43 16.64 -20.30
C ILE A 31 -8.89 15.40 -19.51
N SER A 32 -10.08 14.87 -19.78
CA SER A 32 -10.62 13.70 -19.07
C SER A 32 -9.77 12.45 -19.26
N ASN A 33 -9.22 12.23 -20.46
CA ASN A 33 -8.40 11.06 -20.74
C ASN A 33 -6.99 11.10 -20.11
N LYS A 34 -6.53 12.28 -19.67
CA LYS A 34 -5.23 12.41 -18.98
C LYS A 34 -5.29 12.07 -17.50
N PHE A 35 -6.46 12.14 -16.88
CA PHE A 35 -6.61 11.85 -15.46
C PHE A 35 -6.90 10.36 -15.22
N LYS A 36 -5.89 9.51 -15.43
CA LYS A 36 -5.91 8.19 -14.79
C LYS A 36 -5.65 8.39 -13.30
N SER A 37 -6.66 8.18 -12.47
CA SER A 37 -6.47 8.14 -11.02
C SER A 37 -5.51 7.00 -10.69
N LEU A 38 -4.35 7.34 -10.12
CA LEU A 38 -3.46 6.35 -9.54
C LEU A 38 -4.10 5.84 -8.25
N GLN A 39 -4.09 4.52 -8.04
CA GLN A 39 -4.39 4.00 -6.71
C GLN A 39 -3.37 4.57 -5.72
N THR A 40 -3.69 4.55 -4.43
CA THR A 40 -2.72 4.96 -3.41
C THR A 40 -2.68 3.92 -2.30
N ILE A 41 -1.47 3.57 -1.88
CA ILE A 41 -1.19 2.65 -0.77
C ILE A 41 -0.29 3.39 0.21
N SER A 42 -0.86 4.42 0.83
CA SER A 42 -0.15 5.23 1.80
C SER A 42 -0.55 4.78 3.20
N PRO A 43 0.42 4.58 4.11
CA PRO A 43 0.10 4.47 5.52
C PRO A 43 -0.54 5.76 6.00
N ILE A 44 -1.28 5.65 7.08
CA ILE A 44 -1.92 6.78 7.72
C ILE A 44 -0.85 7.76 8.19
N ASN A 45 -1.03 9.04 7.83
CA ASN A 45 -0.18 10.09 8.34
C ASN A 45 -0.58 10.43 9.78
N ILE A 46 0.10 9.83 10.74
CA ILE A 46 -0.19 9.98 12.16
C ILE A 46 0.02 11.43 12.64
N THR A 47 0.85 12.23 11.95
CA THR A 47 1.14 13.62 12.32
C THR A 47 0.05 14.62 11.92
N GLN A 48 -0.70 14.31 10.86
CA GLN A 48 -1.72 15.21 10.30
C GLN A 48 -3.14 14.81 10.68
N ASN A 49 -3.32 13.56 11.06
CA ASN A 49 -4.57 12.86 10.88
C ASN A 49 -4.79 11.99 12.11
N THR A 50 -5.32 12.60 13.18
CA THR A 50 -5.37 12.02 14.53
C THR A 50 -6.75 11.51 14.93
N GLN A 51 -7.76 11.58 14.06
CA GLN A 51 -9.15 11.28 14.43
C GLN A 51 -9.84 10.33 13.44
N TYR A 52 -10.31 9.18 13.95
CA TYR A 52 -10.94 8.10 13.17
C TYR A 52 -12.01 7.40 14.00
N ASP A 53 -13.07 6.89 13.37
CA ASP A 53 -13.99 5.98 14.04
C ASP A 53 -13.36 4.58 14.09
N LEU A 54 -12.74 4.24 15.24
CA LEU A 54 -12.05 2.97 15.48
C LEU A 54 -12.91 1.98 16.27
N THR A 55 -14.08 2.42 16.75
CA THR A 55 -15.00 1.62 17.57
C THR A 55 -16.29 1.25 16.83
N GLY A 56 -16.55 1.87 15.67
CA GLY A 56 -17.73 1.68 14.83
C GLY A 56 -19.00 2.34 15.38
N ASP A 57 -18.87 3.27 16.33
CA ASP A 57 -20.01 3.95 16.96
C ASP A 57 -20.41 5.25 16.24
N GLY A 58 -19.71 5.60 15.16
CA GLY A 58 -19.90 6.82 14.38
C GLY A 58 -19.20 8.05 14.95
N LYS A 59 -18.52 7.95 16.10
CA LYS A 59 -17.73 9.03 16.70
C LYS A 59 -16.26 8.85 16.36
N LYS A 60 -15.52 9.96 16.33
CA LYS A 60 -14.08 9.92 16.05
C LYS A 60 -13.29 9.77 17.34
N ASP A 61 -12.48 8.73 17.39
CA ASP A 61 -11.48 8.42 18.41
C ASP A 61 -10.15 9.06 18.06
N THR A 62 -9.37 9.42 19.08
CA THR A 62 -8.05 10.02 18.86
C THR A 62 -6.97 8.95 18.81
N PHE A 63 -6.21 8.89 17.72
CA PHE A 63 -5.11 7.94 17.51
C PHE A 63 -3.77 8.69 17.52
N GLN A 64 -2.88 8.34 18.45
CA GLN A 64 -1.64 9.08 18.70
C GLN A 64 -0.42 8.16 18.75
N LEU A 65 0.64 8.55 18.04
CA LEU A 65 1.97 7.95 18.17
C LEU A 65 2.66 8.48 19.43
N LEU A 66 3.11 7.57 20.28
CA LEU A 66 3.91 7.87 21.46
C LEU A 66 5.32 7.32 21.27
N SER A 67 6.33 8.16 21.47
CA SER A 67 7.74 7.76 21.38
C SER A 67 8.48 8.25 22.62
N SER A 68 9.10 7.32 23.36
CA SER A 68 9.86 7.63 24.57
C SER A 68 10.91 6.55 24.82
N GLN A 69 12.12 6.95 25.21
CA GLN A 69 13.15 6.05 25.75
C GLN A 69 13.35 4.75 24.93
N ASN A 70 13.55 4.90 23.61
CA ASN A 70 13.74 3.80 22.66
C ASN A 70 12.52 2.87 22.44
N LYS A 71 11.35 3.26 22.94
CA LYS A 71 10.08 2.55 22.73
C LYS A 71 9.12 3.42 21.94
N VAL A 72 8.37 2.75 21.09
CA VAL A 72 7.30 3.35 20.30
C VAL A 72 6.02 2.59 20.57
N ASP A 73 4.94 3.32 20.85
CA ASP A 73 3.61 2.80 21.15
C ASP A 73 2.54 3.68 20.49
N PHE A 74 1.30 3.20 20.51
CA PHE A 74 0.13 3.96 20.06
C PHE A 74 -0.92 4.01 21.16
N ASN A 75 -1.41 5.21 21.43
CA ASN A 75 -2.57 5.42 22.30
C ASN A 75 -3.80 5.71 21.46
N ILE A 76 -4.91 5.08 21.85
CA ILE A 76 -6.24 5.30 21.30
C ILE A 76 -7.11 5.85 22.43
N ASN A 77 -7.50 7.11 22.30
CA ASN A 77 -8.43 7.74 23.22
C ASN A 77 -9.85 7.62 22.64
N CYS A 78 -10.67 6.76 23.26
CA CYS A 78 -12.08 6.56 22.93
C CYS A 78 -12.92 6.52 24.21
N PHE A 79 -14.13 7.09 24.18
CA PHE A 79 -15.02 7.16 25.34
C PHE A 79 -14.36 7.73 26.61
N ASP A 80 -13.52 8.76 26.46
CA ASP A 80 -12.72 9.38 27.53
C ASP A 80 -11.75 8.41 28.26
N ASN A 81 -11.40 7.29 27.63
CA ASN A 81 -10.42 6.32 28.14
C ASN A 81 -9.25 6.14 27.19
N ASP A 82 -8.05 6.01 27.75
CA ASP A 82 -6.83 5.72 26.99
C ASP A 82 -6.59 4.21 26.85
N HIS A 83 -6.38 3.77 25.62
CA HIS A 83 -6.03 2.39 25.28
C HIS A 83 -4.66 2.35 24.60
N TYR A 84 -3.65 1.93 25.36
CA TYR A 84 -2.29 1.71 24.86
C TYR A 84 -2.17 0.32 24.23
N LEU A 85 -1.75 0.25 22.97
CA LEU A 85 -1.66 -1.04 22.26
C LEU A 85 -0.59 -1.96 22.84
N SER A 86 0.51 -1.40 23.36
CA SER A 86 1.54 -2.19 24.07
C SER A 86 1.01 -2.98 25.26
N ASN A 87 -0.09 -2.57 25.90
CA ASN A 87 -0.68 -3.30 27.03
C ASN A 87 -1.23 -4.68 26.66
N GLN A 88 -1.46 -4.95 25.37
CA GLN A 88 -1.87 -6.26 24.88
C GLN A 88 -0.69 -7.23 24.69
N LEU A 89 0.54 -6.75 24.87
CA LEU A 89 1.76 -7.55 24.74
C LEU A 89 2.31 -7.91 26.11
N SER A 90 2.84 -9.12 26.23
CA SER A 90 3.41 -9.63 27.49
C SER A 90 4.59 -8.80 28.00
N ASP A 91 5.44 -8.30 27.10
CA ASP A 91 6.61 -7.48 27.41
C ASP A 91 6.35 -5.97 27.39
N LYS A 92 5.08 -5.57 27.18
CA LYS A 92 4.62 -4.18 27.11
C LYS A 92 5.46 -3.30 26.18
N THR A 93 5.97 -3.88 25.10
CA THR A 93 6.82 -3.17 24.13
C THR A 93 6.29 -3.46 22.74
N LEU A 94 5.67 -2.47 22.11
CA LEU A 94 5.12 -2.60 20.77
C LEU A 94 6.23 -2.55 19.73
N PHE A 95 6.95 -1.44 19.66
CA PHE A 95 8.11 -1.27 18.80
C PHE A 95 9.29 -0.66 19.56
N THR A 96 10.48 -0.82 19.01
CA THR A 96 11.68 -0.08 19.40
C THR A 96 11.94 1.05 18.42
N THR A 97 12.47 2.16 18.88
CA THR A 97 12.76 3.31 18.00
C THR A 97 13.75 2.90 16.91
N ASN A 98 13.39 3.19 15.66
CA ASN A 98 14.29 3.11 14.51
C ASN A 98 14.29 4.47 13.82
N LEU A 99 15.43 5.15 13.82
CA LEU A 99 15.57 6.53 13.30
C LEU A 99 15.40 6.65 11.78
N HIS A 100 15.38 5.52 11.07
CA HIS A 100 15.33 5.48 9.60
C HIS A 100 14.14 4.66 9.10
N PHE A 101 13.27 4.22 10.00
CA PHE A 101 12.05 3.50 9.71
C PHE A 101 11.00 3.78 10.78
N GLU A 102 10.15 4.77 10.51
CA GLU A 102 8.99 5.03 11.35
C GLU A 102 7.91 3.96 11.15
N PRO A 103 7.22 3.51 12.22
CA PRO A 103 6.13 2.56 12.10
C PRO A 103 5.03 3.03 11.15
N LYS A 104 4.49 2.10 10.37
CA LYS A 104 3.41 2.33 9.41
C LYS A 104 2.10 1.80 9.97
N VAL A 105 1.04 2.56 9.77
CA VAL A 105 -0.30 2.26 10.28
C VAL A 105 -1.25 2.16 9.10
N TYR A 106 -2.07 1.11 9.06
CA TYR A 106 -3.14 0.94 8.09
C TYR A 106 -4.42 0.57 8.82
N PHE A 107 -5.54 1.17 8.42
CA PHE A 107 -6.87 0.80 8.91
C PHE A 107 -7.65 0.13 7.79
N HIS A 108 -8.12 -1.09 8.05
CA HIS A 108 -8.89 -1.86 7.09
C HIS A 108 -10.01 -2.60 7.81
N ASN A 109 -11.20 -2.62 7.21
CA ASN A 109 -12.34 -3.43 7.66
C ASN A 109 -12.19 -4.86 7.11
N LEU A 110 -11.32 -5.65 7.74
CA LEU A 110 -11.02 -7.04 7.40
C LEU A 110 -12.19 -7.96 7.76
N SER A 111 -12.87 -7.69 8.86
CA SER A 111 -13.97 -8.53 9.36
C SER A 111 -15.35 -8.19 8.79
N ARG A 112 -15.45 -7.15 7.96
CA ARG A 112 -16.68 -6.68 7.30
C ARG A 112 -17.79 -6.23 8.27
N ASP A 113 -17.45 -5.82 9.49
CA ASP A 113 -18.41 -5.34 10.50
C ASP A 113 -18.48 -3.81 10.63
N ASN A 114 -17.75 -3.10 9.76
CA ASN A 114 -17.59 -1.63 9.73
C ASN A 114 -16.73 -1.06 10.86
N ILE A 115 -16.09 -1.91 11.65
CA ILE A 115 -15.07 -1.53 12.62
C ILE A 115 -13.71 -1.80 11.97
N PRO A 116 -12.84 -0.79 11.78
CA PRO A 116 -11.55 -1.02 11.18
C PRO A 116 -10.63 -1.79 12.12
N GLU A 117 -9.97 -2.82 11.61
CA GLU A 117 -8.78 -3.39 12.24
C GLU A 117 -7.56 -2.50 12.01
N ILE A 118 -6.71 -2.45 13.03
CA ILE A 118 -5.49 -1.65 13.06
C ILE A 118 -4.30 -2.54 12.73
N ILE A 119 -3.68 -2.29 11.59
CA ILE A 119 -2.49 -3.02 11.12
C ILE A 119 -1.28 -2.13 11.33
N LEU A 120 -0.29 -2.64 12.05
CA LEU A 120 0.95 -1.93 12.32
C LEU A 120 2.12 -2.69 11.72
N LEU A 121 3.01 -2.00 11.03
CA LEU A 121 4.31 -2.51 10.59
C LEU A 121 5.40 -1.64 11.20
N GLY A 122 6.37 -2.24 11.87
CA GLY A 122 7.42 -1.51 12.56
C GLY A 122 8.65 -2.37 12.84
N SER A 123 9.55 -1.86 13.67
CA SER A 123 10.75 -2.58 14.10
C SER A 123 10.68 -2.85 15.59
N LYS A 124 11.10 -4.05 16.00
CA LYS A 124 11.29 -4.42 17.40
C LYS A 124 12.62 -5.15 17.54
N ASN A 125 13.56 -4.54 18.26
CA ASN A 125 14.94 -5.05 18.42
C ASN A 125 15.61 -5.33 17.07
N ASP A 126 15.56 -4.36 16.15
CA ASP A 126 16.11 -4.41 14.79
C ASP A 126 15.53 -5.51 13.89
N LYS A 127 14.41 -6.13 14.29
CA LYS A 127 13.66 -7.08 13.47
C LYS A 127 12.35 -6.45 13.03
N SER A 128 11.92 -6.77 11.82
CA SER A 128 10.59 -6.40 11.36
C SER A 128 9.54 -7.03 12.26
N MET A 129 8.47 -6.28 12.52
CA MET A 129 7.37 -6.74 13.34
C MET A 129 6.06 -6.20 12.79
N SER A 130 5.07 -7.07 12.68
CA SER A 130 3.72 -6.76 12.25
C SER A 130 2.72 -7.12 13.34
N TYR A 131 1.69 -6.30 13.50
CA TYR A 131 0.59 -6.53 14.43
C TYR A 131 -0.75 -6.23 13.77
N VAL A 132 -1.79 -6.96 14.18
CA VAL A 132 -3.19 -6.65 13.85
C VAL A 132 -3.99 -6.58 15.14
N PHE A 133 -4.67 -5.47 15.37
CA PHE A 133 -5.54 -5.24 16.52
C PHE A 133 -6.99 -5.05 16.09
N LYS A 134 -7.92 -5.46 16.95
CA LYS A 134 -9.36 -5.27 16.75
C LYS A 134 -10.04 -4.79 18.02
N TRP A 135 -10.97 -3.86 17.88
CA TRP A 135 -11.86 -3.44 18.95
C TRP A 135 -12.88 -4.55 19.31
N ASN A 136 -12.97 -4.92 20.58
CA ASN A 136 -13.88 -5.96 21.07
C ASN A 136 -15.05 -5.41 21.90
N LYS A 137 -15.42 -4.13 21.70
CA LYS A 137 -16.41 -3.37 22.51
C LYS A 137 -15.93 -2.91 23.89
N LYS A 138 -14.74 -3.32 24.32
CA LYS A 138 -14.14 -2.90 25.60
C LYS A 138 -12.70 -2.44 25.46
N ASN A 139 -11.88 -3.15 24.69
CA ASN A 139 -10.47 -2.90 24.46
C ASN A 139 -10.10 -3.24 23.01
N PHE A 140 -8.94 -2.74 22.57
CA PHE A 140 -8.28 -3.19 21.35
C PHE A 140 -7.48 -4.45 21.66
N ASN A 141 -7.95 -5.61 21.22
CA ASN A 141 -7.27 -6.89 21.40
C ASN A 141 -6.26 -7.14 20.29
N LEU A 142 -5.11 -7.72 20.64
CA LEU A 142 -4.17 -8.27 19.67
C LEU A 142 -4.77 -9.52 19.03
N LEU A 143 -4.89 -9.52 17.70
CA LEU A 143 -5.31 -10.67 16.91
C LEU A 143 -4.09 -11.42 16.37
N TYR A 144 -3.19 -10.71 15.70
CA TYR A 144 -2.08 -11.31 14.98
C TYR A 144 -0.77 -10.60 15.29
N SER A 145 0.32 -11.35 15.36
CA SER A 145 1.67 -10.82 15.50
C SER A 145 2.68 -11.68 14.75
N SER A 146 3.61 -11.08 14.03
CA SER A 146 4.65 -11.82 13.28
C SER A 146 5.90 -11.00 13.04
N ASN A 147 7.06 -11.66 12.98
CA ASN A 147 8.35 -11.06 12.62
C ASN A 147 8.59 -10.97 11.10
N ASN A 148 7.61 -11.40 10.31
CA ASN A 148 7.63 -11.31 8.85
C ASN A 148 7.62 -9.84 8.41
N ASN A 149 8.37 -9.54 7.35
CA ASN A 149 8.56 -8.18 6.84
C ASN A 149 7.65 -7.82 5.66
N ILE A 150 6.87 -8.78 5.12
CA ILE A 150 5.83 -8.52 4.12
C ILE A 150 4.48 -8.81 4.76
N PHE A 151 3.55 -7.87 4.69
CA PHE A 151 2.15 -8.07 5.03
C PHE A 151 1.25 -7.61 3.89
N GLY A 152 0.14 -8.26 3.64
CA GLY A 152 -0.81 -7.76 2.65
C GLY A 152 -2.19 -8.36 2.79
N ILE A 153 -3.11 -7.78 2.03
CA ILE A 153 -4.53 -8.11 2.07
C ILE A 153 -4.99 -8.33 0.63
N LEU A 154 -5.50 -9.51 0.32
CA LEU A 154 -6.28 -9.73 -0.89
C LEU A 154 -7.77 -9.63 -0.56
N ASP A 155 -8.57 -9.42 -1.60
CA ASP A 155 -10.02 -9.32 -1.53
C ASP A 155 -10.52 -8.14 -0.68
N CYS A 156 -9.72 -7.07 -0.59
CA CYS A 156 -10.01 -5.95 0.32
C CYS A 156 -11.26 -5.14 -0.07
N LYS A 157 -11.53 -4.99 -1.38
CA LYS A 157 -12.64 -4.16 -1.90
C LYS A 157 -13.63 -4.90 -2.79
N ASN A 158 -13.48 -6.20 -3.01
CA ASN A 158 -14.46 -7.01 -3.72
C ASN A 158 -15.46 -7.64 -2.73
N SER A 159 -16.30 -8.57 -3.21
CA SER A 159 -17.32 -9.24 -2.39
C SER A 159 -16.82 -10.46 -1.60
N LYS A 160 -15.55 -10.88 -1.77
CA LYS A 160 -14.96 -11.97 -1.00
C LYS A 160 -14.56 -11.47 0.39
N THR A 161 -14.38 -12.40 1.33
CA THR A 161 -13.83 -12.10 2.65
C THR A 161 -12.37 -11.70 2.50
N PRO A 162 -11.92 -10.58 3.08
CA PRO A 162 -10.53 -10.17 3.03
C PRO A 162 -9.61 -11.25 3.59
N GLN A 163 -8.56 -11.55 2.84
CA GLN A 163 -7.59 -12.58 3.16
C GLN A 163 -6.25 -11.90 3.47
N CYS A 164 -5.77 -12.04 4.70
CA CYS A 164 -4.49 -11.50 5.13
C CYS A 164 -3.37 -12.50 4.84
N TYR A 165 -2.21 -11.97 4.48
CA TYR A 165 -0.98 -12.70 4.22
C TYR A 165 0.19 -12.03 4.93
N SER A 166 1.07 -12.85 5.50
CA SER A 166 2.29 -12.41 6.14
C SER A 166 3.43 -13.33 5.76
N ILE A 167 4.52 -12.76 5.25
CA ILE A 167 5.64 -13.51 4.63
C ILE A 167 6.97 -12.85 5.00
N SER A 168 8.00 -13.65 5.23
CA SER A 168 9.38 -13.18 5.29
C SER A 168 10.00 -13.19 3.90
N SER A 169 10.54 -12.06 3.46
CA SER A 169 11.24 -11.98 2.16
C SER A 169 12.46 -12.89 2.09
N SER A 170 13.10 -13.21 3.22
CA SER A 170 14.29 -14.08 3.26
C SER A 170 13.95 -15.57 3.18
N GLU A 171 12.75 -15.96 3.61
CA GLU A 171 12.30 -17.36 3.63
C GLU A 171 11.29 -17.65 2.50
N GLY A 172 10.66 -16.63 1.93
CA GLY A 172 9.66 -16.78 0.88
C GLY A 172 8.46 -17.59 1.35
N LEU A 173 7.91 -18.43 0.46
CA LEU A 173 6.68 -19.19 0.71
C LEU A 173 6.76 -20.14 1.92
N SER A 174 7.94 -20.56 2.38
CA SER A 174 8.03 -21.42 3.58
C SER A 174 7.64 -20.69 4.88
N SER A 175 7.64 -19.36 4.86
CA SER A 175 7.22 -18.50 5.97
C SER A 175 5.81 -17.95 5.84
N LEU A 176 5.07 -18.41 4.81
CA LEU A 176 3.73 -17.94 4.49
C LEU A 176 2.76 -18.28 5.62
N ASN A 177 2.27 -17.24 6.27
CA ASN A 177 1.12 -17.30 7.14
C ASN A 177 -0.03 -16.56 6.48
N SER A 178 -1.23 -17.13 6.51
CA SER A 178 -2.43 -16.47 5.99
C SER A 178 -3.62 -16.74 6.89
N PHE A 179 -4.52 -15.76 6.98
CA PHE A 179 -5.72 -15.88 7.78
C PHE A 179 -6.83 -14.97 7.28
N MET A 180 -8.06 -15.31 7.64
CA MET A 180 -9.23 -14.45 7.51
C MET A 180 -9.76 -14.08 8.91
N LEU A 181 -10.49 -12.97 9.00
CA LEU A 181 -11.29 -12.64 10.17
C LEU A 181 -12.76 -12.97 9.89
N ILE A 182 -13.29 -13.98 10.58
CA ILE A 182 -14.66 -14.44 10.42
C ILE A 182 -15.31 -14.48 11.80
N ASN A 183 -16.46 -13.82 11.95
CA ASN A 183 -17.21 -13.78 13.21
C ASN A 183 -16.36 -13.32 14.42
N ASN A 184 -15.45 -12.37 14.21
CA ASN A 184 -14.49 -11.84 15.20
C ASN A 184 -13.35 -12.78 15.61
N ASP A 185 -13.24 -13.96 14.99
CA ASP A 185 -12.16 -14.91 15.23
C ASP A 185 -11.24 -15.04 14.01
N ILE A 186 -10.01 -15.45 14.28
CA ILE A 186 -9.01 -15.75 13.24
C ILE A 186 -9.28 -17.15 12.71
N LEU A 187 -9.51 -17.25 11.41
CA LEU A 187 -9.44 -18.50 10.69
C LEU A 187 -8.07 -18.60 10.00
N ASP A 188 -7.21 -19.51 10.48
CA ASP A 188 -5.94 -19.82 9.81
C ASP A 188 -6.21 -20.55 8.50
N THR A 189 -5.67 -20.01 7.41
CA THR A 189 -5.82 -20.53 6.04
C THR A 189 -4.46 -20.84 5.41
N SER A 190 -3.39 -20.89 6.20
CA SER A 190 -2.00 -21.05 5.72
C SER A 190 -1.80 -22.35 4.96
N LYS A 191 -2.52 -23.42 5.32
CA LYS A 191 -2.44 -24.72 4.64
C LYS A 191 -3.15 -24.73 3.27
N ASP A 192 -4.15 -23.86 3.09
CA ASP A 192 -4.95 -23.79 1.87
C ASP A 192 -4.34 -22.83 0.83
N ASN A 193 -3.43 -21.96 1.28
CA ASN A 193 -2.72 -21.01 0.43
C ASN A 193 -1.29 -21.48 0.21
N THR A 194 -1.01 -22.03 -0.97
CA THR A 194 0.36 -22.46 -1.34
C THR A 194 1.11 -21.43 -2.18
N ASN A 195 0.45 -20.35 -2.57
CA ASN A 195 1.00 -19.32 -3.42
C ASN A 195 0.48 -17.94 -3.01
N LEU A 196 1.28 -16.90 -3.25
CA LEU A 196 0.85 -15.51 -3.17
C LEU A 196 1.02 -14.85 -4.56
N PRO A 197 -0.08 -14.37 -5.17
CA PRO A 197 -0.03 -13.57 -6.39
C PRO A 197 1.03 -12.47 -6.35
N SER A 198 1.79 -12.32 -7.43
CA SER A 198 2.88 -11.34 -7.62
C SER A 198 4.12 -11.46 -6.71
N LEU A 199 4.17 -12.43 -5.78
CA LEU A 199 5.30 -12.59 -4.85
C LEU A 199 6.62 -12.80 -5.58
N ASP A 200 6.69 -13.71 -6.55
CA ASP A 200 7.94 -14.00 -7.28
C ASP A 200 8.52 -12.76 -7.97
N SER A 201 7.64 -11.98 -8.60
CA SER A 201 8.01 -10.73 -9.29
C SER A 201 8.39 -9.63 -8.30
N ALA A 202 7.69 -9.53 -7.17
CA ALA A 202 8.03 -8.60 -6.10
C ALA A 202 9.38 -8.93 -5.46
N THR A 203 9.64 -10.20 -5.14
CA THR A 203 10.92 -10.68 -4.61
C THR A 203 12.05 -10.44 -5.61
N SER A 204 11.83 -10.74 -6.89
CA SER A 204 12.81 -10.45 -7.95
C SER A 204 13.13 -8.96 -8.06
N PHE A 205 12.12 -8.09 -7.91
CA PHE A 205 12.32 -6.65 -7.90
C PHE A 205 13.06 -6.15 -6.64
N ILE A 206 12.72 -6.69 -5.47
CA ILE A 206 13.42 -6.40 -4.22
C ILE A 206 14.92 -6.73 -4.37
N ASN A 207 15.23 -7.95 -4.82
CA ASN A 207 16.60 -8.39 -5.07
C ASN A 207 17.32 -7.46 -6.05
N LEU A 208 16.64 -7.03 -7.13
CA LEU A 208 17.20 -6.10 -8.11
C LEU A 208 17.57 -4.73 -7.49
N VAL A 209 16.75 -4.21 -6.57
CA VAL A 209 17.05 -2.95 -5.86
C VAL A 209 18.23 -3.12 -4.90
N GLU A 210 18.29 -4.24 -4.19
CA GLU A 210 19.34 -4.54 -3.20
C GLU A 210 20.72 -4.86 -3.81
N LEU A 211 20.79 -5.22 -5.10
CA LEU A 211 22.07 -5.43 -5.78
C LEU A 211 22.98 -4.20 -5.64
N PRO A 212 24.29 -4.37 -5.38
CA PRO A 212 25.23 -3.25 -5.19
C PRO A 212 25.64 -2.59 -6.51
N TYR A 213 25.07 -3.00 -7.63
CA TYR A 213 25.32 -2.47 -8.96
C TYR A 213 24.02 -2.41 -9.76
N VAL A 214 24.07 -1.69 -10.87
CA VAL A 214 23.00 -1.64 -11.86
C VAL A 214 23.23 -2.79 -12.85
N VAL A 215 22.20 -3.59 -13.10
CA VAL A 215 22.27 -4.70 -14.06
C VAL A 215 22.08 -4.18 -15.49
N ASP A 216 22.77 -4.80 -16.44
CA ASP A 216 22.57 -4.53 -17.87
C ASP A 216 21.32 -5.25 -18.39
N ASP A 217 21.12 -6.50 -17.99
CA ASP A 217 19.97 -7.32 -18.37
C ASP A 217 18.95 -7.38 -17.24
N LEU A 218 17.73 -6.92 -17.54
CA LEU A 218 16.62 -6.95 -16.60
C LEU A 218 15.95 -8.33 -16.57
N PRO A 219 15.56 -8.83 -15.38
CA PRO A 219 14.78 -10.06 -15.28
C PRO A 219 13.42 -9.91 -15.98
N ASP A 220 12.85 -11.03 -16.42
CA ASP A 220 11.53 -11.07 -17.05
C ASP A 220 10.41 -10.90 -16.00
N ILE A 221 10.34 -9.71 -15.40
CA ILE A 221 9.32 -9.29 -14.43
C ILE A 221 8.64 -7.99 -14.83
N PHE A 222 9.14 -7.31 -15.85
CA PHE A 222 8.57 -6.05 -16.35
C PHE A 222 7.61 -6.33 -17.50
N SER A 223 6.50 -5.59 -17.55
CA SER A 223 5.62 -5.66 -18.71
C SER A 223 6.28 -5.03 -19.92
N SER A 224 6.04 -5.58 -21.11
CA SER A 224 6.42 -4.96 -22.39
C SER A 224 5.81 -3.57 -22.61
N THR A 225 4.76 -3.21 -21.86
CA THR A 225 4.09 -1.91 -21.94
C THR A 225 4.49 -0.94 -20.81
N ILE A 226 5.48 -1.28 -19.98
CA ILE A 226 5.92 -0.37 -18.92
C ILE A 226 6.45 0.94 -19.51
N ASP A 227 6.08 2.05 -18.88
CA ASP A 227 6.57 3.36 -19.28
C ASP A 227 8.09 3.49 -19.04
N LYS A 228 8.80 4.11 -19.99
CA LYS A 228 10.27 4.26 -19.92
C LYS A 228 10.71 5.13 -18.75
N GLU A 229 9.95 6.15 -18.39
CA GLU A 229 10.24 7.01 -17.24
C GLU A 229 10.11 6.23 -15.94
N ASN A 230 9.06 5.39 -15.82
CA ASN A 230 8.91 4.48 -14.67
C ASN A 230 10.09 3.51 -14.55
N LEU A 231 10.52 2.92 -15.68
CA LEU A 231 11.65 1.99 -15.69
C LEU A 231 12.98 2.71 -15.38
N SER A 232 13.14 3.96 -15.86
CA SER A 232 14.33 4.80 -15.67
C SER A 232 14.72 4.99 -14.19
N LEU A 233 13.74 4.87 -13.29
CA LEU A 233 13.91 4.98 -11.85
C LEU A 233 14.95 4.00 -11.31
N LEU A 234 15.04 2.78 -11.87
CA LEU A 234 16.02 1.77 -11.46
C LEU A 234 17.46 2.24 -11.69
N TRP A 235 17.73 2.84 -12.84
CA TRP A 235 19.05 3.40 -13.17
C TRP A 235 19.32 4.73 -12.46
N SER A 236 18.28 5.40 -11.94
CA SER A 236 18.43 6.61 -11.13
C SER A 236 18.83 6.34 -9.67
N LEU A 237 18.82 5.07 -9.25
CA LEU A 237 19.31 4.69 -7.92
C LEU A 237 20.83 4.84 -7.90
N ASP A 238 21.32 5.75 -7.06
CA ASP A 238 22.75 6.01 -6.86
C ASP A 238 23.40 4.86 -6.08
N LYS A 239 23.65 3.74 -6.76
CA LYS A 239 24.23 2.53 -6.16
C LYS A 239 25.75 2.62 -5.95
N ASP A 240 26.41 3.58 -6.60
CA ASP A 240 27.85 3.84 -6.42
C ASP A 240 28.16 4.51 -5.08
N ASN A 241 27.19 5.23 -4.51
CA ASN A 241 27.35 5.92 -3.23
C ASN A 241 26.42 5.39 -2.12
N TYR A 242 25.39 4.61 -2.45
CA TYR A 242 24.43 4.09 -1.47
C TYR A 242 24.12 2.62 -1.67
N SER A 243 23.93 1.90 -0.56
CA SER A 243 23.23 0.61 -0.56
C SER A 243 21.76 0.80 -0.21
N TYR A 244 20.93 -0.14 -0.68
CA TYR A 244 19.50 -0.19 -0.40
C TYR A 244 19.21 -1.56 0.22
N THR A 245 18.67 -1.61 1.43
CA THR A 245 18.34 -2.85 2.13
C THR A 245 16.84 -2.91 2.38
N PHE A 246 16.18 -4.00 1.99
CA PHE A 246 14.75 -4.17 2.16
C PHE A 246 14.36 -4.21 3.64
N GLN A 247 13.38 -3.39 4.03
CA GLN A 247 12.89 -3.29 5.41
C GLN A 247 11.53 -3.96 5.57
N ASN A 248 10.58 -3.63 4.70
CA ASN A 248 9.22 -4.17 4.74
C ASN A 248 8.44 -3.90 3.45
N ALA A 249 7.31 -4.59 3.31
CA ALA A 249 6.30 -4.27 2.34
C ALA A 249 4.87 -4.36 2.89
N PHE A 250 3.99 -3.54 2.32
CA PHE A 250 2.55 -3.69 2.43
C PHE A 250 1.93 -3.82 1.03
N PHE A 251 0.98 -4.73 0.82
CA PHE A 251 0.32 -4.87 -0.49
C PHE A 251 -1.19 -5.08 -0.39
N TYR A 252 -1.91 -4.69 -1.44
CA TYR A 252 -3.30 -5.06 -1.64
C TYR A 252 -3.68 -5.16 -3.12
N ASP A 253 -4.75 -5.91 -3.41
CA ASP A 253 -5.35 -6.02 -4.73
C ASP A 253 -6.41 -4.94 -5.01
N TYR A 254 -6.48 -4.45 -6.24
CA TYR A 254 -7.37 -3.33 -6.58
C TYR A 254 -8.11 -3.48 -7.91
N LYS A 255 -7.79 -4.52 -8.68
CA LYS A 255 -8.58 -4.97 -9.82
C LYS A 255 -8.68 -6.49 -9.74
N TRP A 256 -9.80 -7.00 -10.22
CA TRP A 256 -10.11 -8.42 -10.28
C TRP A 256 -10.57 -8.81 -11.68
N THR A 257 -10.45 -10.09 -12.01
CA THR A 257 -11.12 -10.69 -13.16
C THR A 257 -12.62 -10.88 -12.87
N GLU A 258 -13.39 -11.29 -13.88
CA GLU A 258 -14.80 -11.66 -13.69
C GLU A 258 -14.99 -12.81 -12.69
N SER A 259 -13.99 -13.70 -12.57
CA SER A 259 -13.96 -14.77 -11.58
C SER A 259 -13.51 -14.32 -10.18
N LEU A 260 -13.41 -13.01 -9.95
CA LEU A 260 -12.94 -12.40 -8.69
C LEU A 260 -11.51 -12.79 -8.30
N GLU A 261 -10.68 -13.18 -9.27
CA GLU A 261 -9.24 -13.38 -9.03
C GLU A 261 -8.50 -12.05 -9.17
N PRO A 262 -7.49 -11.76 -8.34
CA PRO A 262 -6.70 -10.54 -8.49
C PRO A 262 -6.15 -10.44 -9.93
N SER A 263 -6.33 -9.27 -10.55
CA SER A 263 -5.76 -8.95 -11.86
C SER A 263 -4.77 -7.79 -11.79
N ALA A 264 -4.85 -6.97 -10.73
CA ALA A 264 -3.82 -6.00 -10.40
C ALA A 264 -3.61 -5.88 -8.89
N ILE A 265 -2.35 -5.82 -8.49
CA ILE A 265 -1.90 -5.77 -7.10
C ILE A 265 -0.89 -4.65 -6.97
N ARG A 266 -1.03 -3.84 -5.91
CA ARG A 266 -0.09 -2.78 -5.61
C ARG A 266 0.71 -3.10 -4.37
N TRP A 267 2.02 -2.94 -4.46
CA TRP A 267 2.96 -3.09 -3.36
C TRP A 267 3.55 -1.73 -2.98
N ARG A 268 3.64 -1.46 -1.68
CA ARG A 268 4.50 -0.43 -1.09
C ARG A 268 5.73 -1.12 -0.54
N LEU A 269 6.89 -0.86 -1.11
CA LEU A 269 8.17 -1.40 -0.68
C LEU A 269 8.96 -0.32 0.07
N SER A 270 9.54 -0.68 1.21
CA SER A 270 10.40 0.17 2.04
C SER A 270 11.81 -0.36 2.02
N PHE A 271 12.78 0.50 1.72
CA PHE A 271 14.20 0.20 1.75
C PHE A 271 14.94 1.18 2.64
N GLU A 272 15.89 0.69 3.44
CA GLU A 272 16.90 1.52 4.08
C GLU A 272 17.93 1.92 3.04
N LYS A 273 18.03 3.22 2.76
CA LYS A 273 19.11 3.81 1.97
C LYS A 273 20.26 4.21 2.89
N SER A 274 21.41 3.56 2.74
CA SER A 274 22.61 3.76 3.56
C SER A 274 23.77 4.29 2.72
N ASN A 275 24.48 5.33 3.19
CA ASN A 275 25.67 5.85 2.51
C ASN A 275 26.87 4.90 2.66
N LEU A 276 27.54 4.56 1.55
CA LEU A 276 28.70 3.67 1.53
C LEU A 276 30.00 4.33 2.02
N LYS A 277 30.11 5.66 1.91
CA LYS A 277 31.36 6.43 2.09
C LYS A 277 31.33 7.40 3.29
N GLY A 278 30.24 7.46 4.05
CA GLY A 278 30.02 8.48 5.10
C GLY A 278 29.58 7.92 6.45
N THR A 279 29.62 8.76 7.49
CA THR A 279 29.07 8.47 8.82
C THR A 279 27.56 8.28 8.76
N ASN A 280 27.06 7.15 9.27
CA ASN A 280 25.69 6.76 9.67
C ASN A 280 24.44 7.52 9.13
N ASN A 281 24.49 8.04 7.91
CA ASN A 281 23.39 8.75 7.28
C ASN A 281 22.51 7.74 6.54
N LYS A 282 21.44 7.32 7.23
CA LYS A 282 20.44 6.39 6.71
C LYS A 282 19.10 7.11 6.51
N SER A 283 18.32 6.66 5.54
CA SER A 283 16.98 7.21 5.22
C SER A 283 16.08 6.14 4.62
N GLU A 284 14.76 6.35 4.59
CA GLU A 284 13.81 5.43 3.95
C GLU A 284 13.65 5.80 2.46
N LEU A 285 13.84 4.83 1.57
CA LEU A 285 13.39 4.88 0.17
C LEU A 285 12.10 4.09 0.05
N ILE A 286 11.06 4.72 -0.47
CA ILE A 286 9.75 4.09 -0.65
C ILE A 286 9.43 3.99 -2.14
N LEU A 287 9.15 2.77 -2.60
CA LEU A 287 8.75 2.48 -3.97
C LEU A 287 7.35 1.87 -4.00
N LEU A 288 6.49 2.39 -4.86
CA LEU A 288 5.16 1.85 -5.13
C LEU A 288 5.20 1.11 -6.47
N ILE A 289 4.84 -0.17 -6.45
CA ILE A 289 4.92 -1.05 -7.61
C ILE A 289 3.53 -1.57 -7.94
N ASP A 290 3.09 -1.36 -9.17
CA ASP A 290 1.88 -1.99 -9.70
C ASP A 290 2.24 -3.24 -10.48
N PHE A 291 1.67 -4.36 -10.09
CA PHE A 291 1.73 -5.61 -10.81
C PHE A 291 0.39 -5.85 -11.51
N GLU A 292 0.42 -6.18 -12.79
CA GLU A 292 -0.77 -6.62 -13.54
C GLU A 292 -0.58 -8.05 -14.06
N LYS A 293 -1.66 -8.81 -14.07
CA LYS A 293 -1.65 -10.22 -14.51
C LYS A 293 -1.50 -10.29 -16.03
N GLN A 294 -0.47 -11.00 -16.50
CA GLN A 294 -0.18 -11.27 -17.90
C GLN A 294 0.02 -12.77 -18.09
N GLY A 295 -1.00 -13.42 -18.66
CA GLY A 295 -1.07 -14.89 -18.70
C GLY A 295 -1.14 -15.48 -17.30
N SER A 296 -0.20 -16.36 -16.97
CA SER A 296 -0.07 -17.00 -15.66
C SER A 296 0.79 -16.22 -14.66
N SER A 297 1.45 -15.14 -15.10
CA SER A 297 2.40 -14.39 -14.28
C SER A 297 1.88 -12.99 -13.95
N TYR A 298 2.47 -12.36 -12.95
CA TYR A 298 2.28 -10.94 -12.68
C TYR A 298 3.51 -10.19 -13.18
N LYS A 299 3.31 -9.05 -13.84
CA LYS A 299 4.39 -8.23 -14.39
C LYS A 299 4.26 -6.80 -13.87
N ILE A 300 5.40 -6.17 -13.62
CA ILE A 300 5.48 -4.78 -13.21
C ILE A 300 5.03 -3.89 -14.36
N ASN A 301 3.96 -3.16 -14.12
CA ASN A 301 3.38 -2.22 -15.07
C ASN A 301 3.72 -0.76 -14.74
N SER A 302 4.01 -0.46 -13.47
CA SER A 302 4.39 0.88 -13.01
C SER A 302 5.27 0.82 -11.77
N ILE A 303 6.19 1.77 -11.68
CA ILE A 303 7.12 1.98 -10.56
C ILE A 303 7.08 3.46 -10.21
N GLN A 304 6.86 3.79 -8.94
CA GLN A 304 6.76 5.18 -8.50
C GLN A 304 7.55 5.36 -7.21
N LYS A 305 8.36 6.41 -7.12
CA LYS A 305 8.97 6.82 -5.84
C LYS A 305 7.93 7.60 -5.03
N ALA A 306 7.63 7.17 -3.81
CA ALA A 306 6.83 7.99 -2.90
C ALA A 306 7.68 9.17 -2.39
N LYS A 307 7.04 10.33 -2.23
CA LYS A 307 7.67 11.53 -1.68
C LYS A 307 7.68 11.49 -0.16
#